data_AF-A0A090WMN9-F1
#
_entry.id   AF-A0A090WMN9-F1
#
_cell.length_a   1.000
_cell.length_b   1.000
_cell.length_c   1.000
_cell.angle_alpha   90.00
_cell.angle_beta   90.00
_cell.angle_gamma   90.00
#
_symmetry.space_group_name_H-M   'P 1'
#
loop_
_entity.id
_entity.type
_entity.pdbx_description
1 polymer ?
#
loop_
_entity_poly.entity_id
_entity_poly.type
_entity_poly.pdbx_seq_one_letter_code
_entity_poly.pdbx_strand_id
1 'polypeptide(L)'
;MFSGGIGSLTATTQRAYSGGSGNLDVMVNGNVVGSLPYGDSAQTTTISNINITGNVTIVITENTSGGNRVTLDDLSWTCYTSLSTDDKF
;
A
#
# COMPACT_ATOMS: atom_id res chain seq x y z
N MET A 1 -11.23 15.04 12.41
CA MET A 1 -11.64 13.72 11.89
C MET A 1 -10.79 13.50 10.64
N PHE A 2 -9.88 12.51 10.62
CA PHE A 2 -9.12 12.13 9.41
C PHE A 2 -10.08 11.40 8.45
N SER A 3 -10.97 12.17 7.81
CA SER A 3 -11.91 11.65 6.83
C SER A 3 -11.26 11.74 5.45
N GLY A 4 -10.40 10.80 5.14
CA GLY A 4 -9.86 10.65 3.81
C GLY A 4 -9.41 9.22 3.68
N GLY A 5 -9.98 8.48 2.71
CA GLY A 5 -9.56 7.13 2.42
C GLY A 5 -8.16 7.14 1.79
N ILE A 6 -7.94 6.39 0.72
CA ILE A 6 -6.60 6.22 0.16
C ILE A 6 -6.58 6.43 -1.35
N GLY A 7 -5.74 7.37 -1.80
CA GLY A 7 -5.54 7.69 -3.21
C GLY A 7 -4.32 6.98 -3.79
N SER A 8 -3.23 6.98 -3.04
CA SER A 8 -1.98 6.29 -3.37
C SER A 8 -1.28 5.83 -2.10
N LEU A 9 -0.48 4.76 -2.19
CA LEU A 9 0.39 4.26 -1.12
C LEU A 9 1.82 4.21 -1.62
N THR A 10 2.76 4.75 -0.85
CA THR A 10 4.19 4.66 -1.10
C THR A 10 4.86 3.93 0.06
N ALA A 11 5.75 2.97 -0.24
CA ALA A 11 6.56 2.31 0.77
C ALA A 11 7.92 1.90 0.18
N THR A 12 8.93 1.84 1.05
CA THR A 12 10.23 1.27 0.75
C THR A 12 10.28 -0.15 1.30
N THR A 13 10.72 -1.12 0.48
CA THR A 13 10.93 -2.49 0.95
C THR A 13 12.31 -3.02 0.61
N GLN A 14 12.81 -3.94 1.44
CA GLN A 14 14.06 -4.66 1.22
C GLN A 14 13.98 -6.03 1.91
N ARG A 15 14.65 -7.04 1.36
CA ARG A 15 14.81 -8.32 2.05
C ARG A 15 15.91 -8.22 3.11
N ALA A 16 15.60 -8.63 4.34
CA ALA A 16 16.48 -8.52 5.50
C ALA A 16 17.64 -9.53 5.53
N TYR A 17 17.51 -10.67 4.84
CA TYR A 17 18.51 -11.76 4.84
C TYR A 17 18.78 -12.25 3.41
N SER A 18 19.74 -13.16 3.22
CA SER A 18 19.92 -13.82 1.92
C SER A 18 18.64 -14.56 1.48
N GLY A 19 18.35 -14.55 0.19
CA GLY A 19 17.10 -15.09 -0.35
C GLY A 19 16.82 -14.60 -1.77
N GLY A 20 15.57 -14.78 -2.21
CA GLY A 20 15.09 -14.36 -3.54
C GLY A 20 14.38 -13.00 -3.54
N SER A 21 14.01 -12.51 -4.71
CA SER A 21 13.09 -11.37 -4.85
C SER A 21 11.63 -11.84 -4.86
N GLY A 22 10.69 -10.93 -4.61
CA GLY A 22 9.27 -11.22 -4.64
C GLY A 22 8.43 -9.97 -4.48
N ASN A 23 7.13 -10.15 -4.19
CA ASN A 23 6.16 -9.08 -4.02
C ASN A 23 5.37 -9.27 -2.73
N LEU A 24 5.08 -8.17 -2.04
CA LEU A 24 4.04 -8.10 -1.03
C LEU A 24 2.77 -7.54 -1.68
N ASP A 25 1.64 -8.21 -1.54
CA ASP A 25 0.35 -7.66 -1.96
C ASP A 25 -0.08 -6.58 -0.97
N VAL A 26 -0.62 -5.50 -1.50
CA VAL A 26 -1.29 -4.44 -0.74
C VAL A 26 -2.78 -4.59 -0.96
N MET A 27 -3.50 -4.81 0.13
CA MET A 27 -4.95 -4.93 0.14
C MET A 27 -5.57 -3.75 0.89
N VAL A 28 -6.64 -3.19 0.36
CA VAL A 28 -7.45 -2.18 1.03
C VAL A 28 -8.88 -2.70 1.14
N ASN A 29 -9.38 -2.77 2.38
CA ASN A 29 -10.71 -3.31 2.68
C ASN A 29 -10.95 -4.71 2.07
N GLY A 30 -9.91 -5.55 2.07
CA GLY A 30 -9.97 -6.93 1.59
C GLY A 30 -9.72 -7.13 0.08
N ASN A 31 -9.57 -6.05 -0.71
CA ASN A 31 -9.29 -6.14 -2.14
C ASN A 31 -7.82 -5.80 -2.41
N VAL A 32 -7.14 -6.59 -3.25
CA VAL A 32 -5.77 -6.27 -3.71
C VAL A 32 -5.81 -5.02 -4.60
N VAL A 33 -5.02 -4.01 -4.25
CA VAL A 33 -4.93 -2.72 -4.96
C VAL A 33 -3.58 -2.52 -5.66
N GLY A 34 -2.60 -3.39 -5.38
CA GLY A 34 -1.28 -3.38 -5.99
C GLY A 34 -0.31 -4.27 -5.23
N SER A 35 0.97 -4.17 -5.57
CA SER A 35 2.03 -4.89 -4.86
C SER A 35 3.28 -4.05 -4.68
N LEU A 36 4.06 -4.38 -3.65
CA LEU A 36 5.37 -3.81 -3.35
C LEU A 36 6.44 -4.87 -3.68
N PRO A 37 7.24 -4.69 -4.74
CA PRO A 37 8.36 -5.57 -5.01
C PRO A 37 9.44 -5.40 -3.95
N TYR A 38 10.14 -6.49 -3.60
CA TYR A 38 11.29 -6.51 -2.72
C TYR A 38 12.46 -7.32 -3.32
N GLY A 39 13.68 -6.98 -2.91
CA GLY A 39 14.93 -7.61 -3.36
C GLY A 39 16.04 -7.44 -2.33
N ASP A 40 17.30 -7.65 -2.73
CA ASP A 40 18.46 -7.42 -1.85
C ASP A 40 18.75 -5.94 -1.58
N SER A 41 18.24 -5.06 -2.44
CA SER A 41 18.38 -3.61 -2.36
C SER A 41 17.05 -2.97 -1.96
N ALA A 42 17.14 -1.87 -1.21
CA ALA A 42 15.98 -1.06 -0.87
C ALA A 42 15.33 -0.47 -2.14
N GLN A 43 14.01 -0.57 -2.24
CA GLN A 43 13.26 -0.02 -3.35
C GLN A 43 11.97 0.64 -2.88
N THR A 44 11.75 1.87 -3.32
CA THR A 44 10.55 2.66 -3.03
C THR A 44 9.56 2.51 -4.17
N THR A 45 8.35 2.06 -3.86
CA THR A 45 7.28 1.87 -4.84
C THR A 45 6.06 2.70 -4.46
N THR A 46 5.47 3.37 -5.44
CA THR A 46 4.18 4.07 -5.30
C THR A 46 3.10 3.31 -6.06
N ILE A 47 2.07 2.86 -5.34
CA ILE A 47 0.82 2.34 -5.91
C ILE A 47 -0.15 3.51 -6.01
N SER A 48 -0.43 3.96 -7.23
CA SER A 48 -1.32 5.08 -7.52
C SER A 48 -2.74 4.62 -7.88
N ASN A 49 -3.69 5.57 -7.89
CA ASN A 49 -5.07 5.36 -8.34
C ASN A 49 -5.86 4.32 -7.52
N ILE A 50 -5.58 4.21 -6.22
CA ILE A 50 -6.33 3.33 -5.31
C ILE A 50 -7.75 3.89 -5.12
N ASN A 51 -7.87 5.19 -4.92
CA ASN A 51 -9.13 5.96 -4.94
C ASN A 51 -10.29 5.37 -4.12
N ILE A 52 -10.00 4.82 -2.94
CA ILE A 52 -11.01 4.32 -1.99
C ILE A 52 -11.34 5.43 -1.00
N THR A 53 -12.61 5.71 -0.78
CA THR A 53 -13.08 6.72 0.18
C THR A 53 -13.42 6.11 1.54
N GLY A 54 -13.53 6.95 2.58
CA GLY A 54 -13.97 6.52 3.90
C GLY A 54 -12.89 5.77 4.71
N ASN A 55 -13.34 4.98 5.69
CA ASN A 55 -12.44 4.21 6.54
C ASN A 55 -11.74 3.10 5.74
N VAL A 56 -10.44 2.94 5.99
CA VAL A 56 -9.61 1.96 5.29
C VAL A 56 -8.93 1.03 6.29
N THR A 57 -8.94 -0.26 5.97
CA THR A 57 -8.02 -1.25 6.54
C THR A 57 -7.02 -1.62 5.48
N ILE A 58 -5.74 -1.37 5.74
CA ILE A 58 -4.63 -1.71 4.85
C ILE A 58 -3.99 -2.99 5.37
N VAL A 59 -3.90 -4.00 4.52
CA VAL A 59 -3.17 -5.25 4.80
C VAL A 59 -2.04 -5.37 3.79
N ILE A 60 -0.83 -5.57 4.28
CA ILE A 60 0.34 -5.86 3.45
C ILE A 60 0.75 -7.29 3.76
N THR A 61 0.75 -8.16 2.77
CA THR A 61 0.92 -9.60 2.97
C THR A 61 1.74 -10.24 1.87
N GLU A 62 2.45 -11.32 2.18
CA GLU A 62 3.16 -12.07 1.16
C GLU A 62 2.15 -12.79 0.25
N ASN A 63 2.36 -12.71 -1.06
CA ASN A 63 1.53 -13.43 -2.04
C ASN A 63 1.99 -14.88 -2.29
N THR A 64 3.07 -15.30 -1.63
CA THR A 64 3.67 -16.63 -1.71
C THR A 64 3.76 -17.26 -0.34
N SER A 65 3.75 -18.59 -0.29
CA SER A 65 3.89 -19.36 0.96
C SER A 65 5.35 -19.35 1.46
N GLY A 66 5.81 -18.19 1.92
CA GLY A 66 6.92 -18.03 2.84
C GLY A 66 8.34 -17.97 2.25
N GLY A 67 9.19 -17.25 2.99
CA GLY A 67 10.62 -17.53 3.11
C GLY A 67 11.47 -16.29 3.41
N ASN A 68 11.13 -15.17 2.80
CA ASN A 68 11.91 -13.94 2.92
C ASN A 68 11.34 -13.08 4.05
N ARG A 69 12.22 -12.48 4.86
CA ARG A 69 11.80 -11.43 5.79
C ARG A 69 11.99 -10.11 5.09
N VAL A 70 10.90 -9.37 4.89
CA VAL A 70 10.91 -8.09 4.18
C VAL A 70 10.82 -6.97 5.20
N THR A 71 11.77 -6.05 5.17
CA THR A 71 11.69 -4.77 5.89
C THR A 71 10.77 -3.84 5.12
N LEU A 72 10.02 -3.02 5.86
CA LEU A 72 9.14 -2.00 5.33
C LEU A 72 9.44 -0.69 6.05
N ASP A 73 9.72 0.35 5.29
CA ASP A 73 10.06 1.68 5.80
C ASP A 73 9.41 2.77 4.95
N ASP A 74 9.40 4.01 5.47
CA ASP A 74 8.89 5.21 4.80
C ASP A 74 7.45 5.08 4.26
N LEU A 75 6.60 4.34 4.98
CA LEU A 75 5.20 4.14 4.60
C LEU A 75 4.41 5.45 4.67
N SER A 76 3.84 5.84 3.53
CA SER A 76 2.97 7.01 3.43
C SER A 76 1.81 6.74 2.47
N TRP A 77 0.71 7.46 2.64
CA TRP A 77 -0.40 7.44 1.69
C TRP A 77 -1.05 8.81 1.55
N THR A 78 -1.68 9.05 0.41
CA THR A 78 -2.50 10.24 0.19
C THR A 78 -3.94 9.95 0.59
N CYS A 79 -4.59 10.92 1.23
CA CYS A 79 -6.02 10.86 1.48
C CYS A 79 -6.81 10.90 0.17
N TYR A 80 -7.92 10.16 0.09
CA TYR A 80 -8.86 10.27 -1.02
C TYR A 80 -10.29 10.50 -0.54
N THR A 81 -10.93 11.53 -1.09
CA THR A 81 -12.32 11.89 -0.83
C THR A 81 -13.00 12.16 -2.16
N SER A 82 -14.25 11.72 -2.32
CA SER A 82 -15.07 12.17 -3.44
C SER A 82 -15.31 13.68 -3.33
N LEU A 83 -15.19 14.39 -4.46
CA LEU A 83 -15.70 15.75 -4.55
C LEU A 83 -17.21 15.71 -4.32
N SER A 84 -17.67 16.38 -3.26
CA SER A 84 -19.10 16.61 -3.04
C SER A 84 -19.39 18.04 -3.47
N THR A 85 -20.34 18.25 -4.38
CA THR A 85 -20.99 19.55 -4.50
C THR A 85 -22.01 19.61 -3.36
N ASP A 86 -21.65 20.30 -2.28
CA ASP A 86 -22.63 20.68 -1.28
C ASP A 86 -23.54 21.72 -1.97
N ASP A 87 -24.53 21.24 -2.75
CA ASP A 87 -25.51 22.08 -3.43
C ASP A 87 -26.39 22.71 -2.36
N LYS A 88 -25.95 23.87 -1.86
CA LYS A 88 -26.72 24.74 -0.99
C LYS A 88 -27.82 25.38 -1.84
N PHE A 89 -29.02 24.80 -1.82
CA PHE A 89 -30.25 25.53 -2.13
C PHE A 89 -30.77 26.22 -0.87
#